data_AF-A0A806J4E7-F1
#
_entry.id   AF-A0A806J4E7-F1
#
_cell.length_a   1.000
_cell.length_b   1.000
_cell.length_c   1.000
_cell.angle_alpha   90.00
_cell.angle_beta   90.00
_cell.angle_gamma   90.00
#
_symmetry.space_group_name_H-M   'P 1'
#
loop_
_entity.id
_entity.type
_entity.pdbx_description
1 polymer ?
#
loop_
_entity_poly.entity_id
_entity_poly.type
_entity_poly.pdbx_seq_one_letter_code
_entity_poly.pdbx_strand_id
1 'polypeptide(L)'
;MNEIHLTTDFDKLQLIGIIQIDDKIRAIFIDDKKQLIDLYPNDYLSHSFIQIKEIDFKSVSYIDWQKTENCQSPKLFTSKF
;
A
#
# COMPACT_ATOMS: atom_id res chain seq x y z
N MET A 1 -0.33 13.76 -2.24
CA MET A 1 0.31 12.45 -2.51
C MET A 1 1.64 12.48 -1.80
N ASN A 2 1.91 11.49 -0.96
CA ASN A 2 3.15 11.39 -0.21
C ASN A 2 4.01 10.30 -0.86
N GLU A 3 5.25 10.62 -1.19
CA GLU A 3 6.13 9.69 -1.90
C GLU A 3 6.98 8.91 -0.88
N ILE A 4 6.91 7.59 -0.95
CA ILE A 4 7.64 6.68 -0.08
C ILE A 4 8.70 5.96 -0.92
N HIS A 5 9.97 6.13 -0.53
CA HIS A 5 11.07 5.39 -1.11
C HIS A 5 11.36 4.14 -0.27
N LEU A 6 10.81 3.00 -0.70
CA LEU A 6 11.15 1.70 -0.16
C LEU A 6 12.20 1.02 -1.02
N THR A 7 13.14 0.34 -0.38
CA THR A 7 14.13 -0.51 -1.08
C THR A 7 13.60 -1.91 -1.39
N THR A 8 12.54 -2.34 -0.69
CA THR A 8 11.88 -3.62 -0.89
C THR A 8 10.68 -3.45 -1.82
N ASP A 9 10.54 -4.35 -2.79
CA ASP A 9 9.39 -4.40 -3.69
C ASP A 9 8.08 -4.64 -2.93
N PHE A 10 6.99 -3.99 -3.37
CA PHE A 10 5.69 -4.11 -2.71
C PHE A 10 5.15 -5.55 -2.66
N ASP A 11 5.46 -6.40 -3.66
CA ASP A 11 5.04 -7.80 -3.70
C ASP A 11 5.73 -8.69 -2.66
N LYS A 12 6.83 -8.22 -2.07
CA LYS A 12 7.54 -8.87 -0.95
C LYS A 12 7.07 -8.37 0.41
N LEU A 13 6.20 -7.36 0.45
CA LEU A 13 5.63 -6.87 1.68
C LEU A 13 4.43 -7.74 2.09
N GLN A 14 4.42 -8.15 3.35
CA GLN A 14 3.27 -8.84 3.94
C GLN A 14 2.47 -7.86 4.78
N LEU A 15 1.16 -7.75 4.52
CA LEU A 15 0.23 -7.03 5.38
C LEU A 15 0.08 -7.81 6.70
N ILE A 16 0.41 -7.20 7.83
CA ILE A 16 0.38 -7.84 9.15
C ILE A 16 -0.54 -7.15 10.15
N GLY A 17 -1.14 -6.02 9.77
CA GLY A 17 -2.12 -5.37 10.61
C GLY A 17 -2.65 -4.10 9.99
N ILE A 18 -3.77 -3.64 10.56
CA ILE A 18 -4.40 -2.37 10.23
C ILE A 18 -4.69 -1.69 11.55
N ILE A 19 -4.26 -0.44 11.68
CA ILE A 19 -4.39 0.33 12.91
C ILE A 19 -5.11 1.63 12.59
N GLN A 20 -6.13 1.94 13.37
CA GLN A 20 -6.74 3.26 13.39
C GLN A 20 -6.43 3.93 14.73
N ILE A 21 -5.78 5.10 14.68
CA ILE A 21 -5.58 5.96 15.84
C ILE A 21 -6.23 7.30 15.48
N ASP A 22 -7.16 7.73 16.33
CA ASP A 22 -8.06 8.85 16.03
C ASP A 22 -8.78 8.61 14.68
N ASP A 23 -8.80 9.61 13.81
CA ASP A 23 -9.39 9.52 12.46
C ASP A 23 -8.37 9.10 11.38
N LYS A 24 -7.20 8.56 11.77
CA LYS A 24 -6.15 8.15 10.83
C LYS A 24 -5.98 6.64 10.83
N ILE A 25 -6.38 6.02 9.71
CA ILE A 25 -6.14 4.61 9.43
C ILE A 25 -4.81 4.42 8.70
N ARG A 26 -4.06 3.37 9.08
CA ARG A 26 -2.83 2.95 8.41
C ARG A 26 -2.73 1.43 8.34
N ALA A 27 -2.10 0.96 7.29
CA ALA A 27 -1.74 -0.44 7.12
C ALA A 27 -0.30 -0.66 7.55
N ILE A 28 -0.07 -1.76 8.28
CA ILE A 28 1.23 -2.16 8.76
C ILE A 28 1.70 -3.33 7.92
N PHE A 29 2.79 -3.11 7.19
CA PHE A 29 3.48 -4.12 6.42
C PHE A 29 4.78 -4.53 7.11
N ILE A 30 5.24 -5.73 6.80
CA ILE A 30 6.58 -6.20 7.15
C ILE A 30 7.30 -6.69 5.90
N ASP A 31 8.59 -6.39 5.80
CA ASP A 31 9.45 -6.95 4.75
C ASP A 31 10.17 -8.24 5.19
N ASP A 32 10.92 -8.84 4.27
CA ASP A 32 11.74 -10.04 4.51
C ASP A 32 12.84 -9.83 5.55
N LYS A 33 13.29 -8.58 5.73
CA LYS A 33 14.26 -8.14 6.75
C LYS A 33 13.61 -7.80 8.10
N LYS A 34 12.31 -8.06 8.27
CA LYS A 34 11.53 -7.77 9.47
C LYS A 34 11.40 -6.27 9.81
N GLN A 35 11.56 -5.39 8.84
CA GLN A 35 11.30 -3.97 9.00
C GLN A 35 9.80 -3.71 8.88
N LEU A 36 9.26 -2.96 9.84
CA LEU A 36 7.88 -2.49 9.83
C LEU A 36 7.74 -1.26 8.95
N ILE A 37 6.72 -1.24 8.12
CA ILE A 37 6.43 -0.17 7.17
C ILE A 37 4.98 0.24 7.35
N ASP A 38 4.78 1.51 7.68
CA ASP A 38 3.46 2.10 7.84
C ASP A 38 3.06 2.77 6.53
N LEU A 39 1.93 2.38 5.95
CA LEU A 39 1.38 2.99 4.75
C LEU A 39 -0.01 3.58 5.01
N TYR A 40 -0.22 4.77 4.46
CA TYR A 40 -1.44 5.56 4.57
C TYR A 40 -2.16 5.64 3.22
N PRO A 41 -3.47 5.96 3.22
CA PRO A 41 -4.16 6.31 1.98
C PRO A 41 -3.42 7.45 1.25
N ASN A 42 -3.26 7.30 -0.07
CA ASN A 42 -2.52 8.19 -0.98
C ASN A 42 -0.99 8.16 -0.90
N ASP A 43 -0.39 7.25 -0.13
CA ASP A 43 1.04 6.97 -0.26
C ASP A 43 1.34 6.36 -1.63
N TYR A 44 2.42 6.82 -2.25
CA TYR A 44 2.94 6.34 -3.51
C TYR A 44 4.35 5.76 -3.32
N LEU A 45 4.49 4.46 -3.56
CA LEU A 45 5.75 3.73 -3.46
C LEU A 45 6.42 3.82 -4.83
N SER A 46 7.34 4.78 -5.00
CA SER A 46 7.86 5.11 -6.33
C SER A 46 8.73 4.03 -6.95
N HIS A 47 9.39 3.20 -6.14
CA HIS A 47 10.18 2.07 -6.64
C HIS A 47 9.29 0.98 -7.29
N SER A 48 8.15 0.68 -6.67
CA SER A 48 7.24 -0.37 -7.13
C SER A 48 6.05 0.15 -7.93
N PHE A 49 5.94 1.47 -8.13
CA PHE A 49 4.84 2.12 -8.83
C PHE A 49 3.46 1.74 -8.24
N ILE A 50 3.39 1.63 -6.91
CA ILE A 50 2.16 1.30 -6.18
C ILE A 50 1.60 2.55 -5.53
N GLN A 51 0.30 2.78 -5.68
CA GLN A 51 -0.41 3.81 -4.93
C GLN A 51 -1.45 3.19 -4.01
N ILE A 52 -1.35 3.44 -2.72
CA ILE A 52 -2.38 3.06 -1.75
C ILE A 52 -3.59 3.96 -1.96
N LYS A 53 -4.78 3.37 -2.14
CA LYS A 53 -6.01 4.11 -2.38
C LYS A 53 -6.90 4.14 -1.16
N GLU A 54 -7.26 2.98 -0.66
CA GLU A 54 -8.17 2.85 0.46
C GLU A 54 -7.66 1.79 1.42
N ILE A 55 -7.93 2.00 2.69
CA ILE A 55 -7.64 1.05 3.76
C ILE A 55 -8.93 0.94 4.57
N ASP A 56 -9.39 -0.27 4.80
CA ASP A 56 -10.45 -0.59 5.75
C ASP A 56 -9.94 -1.61 6.78
N PHE A 57 -10.75 -2.02 7.75
CA PHE A 57 -10.30 -2.95 8.79
C PHE A 57 -10.01 -4.39 8.32
N LYS A 58 -10.17 -4.70 7.03
CA LYS A 58 -10.01 -6.05 6.46
C LYS A 58 -9.02 -6.09 5.30
N SER A 59 -8.71 -4.94 4.70
CA SER A 59 -7.99 -4.91 3.44
C SER A 59 -7.37 -3.56 3.12
N VAL A 60 -6.39 -3.62 2.22
CA VAL A 60 -5.77 -2.48 1.56
C VAL A 60 -6.05 -2.57 0.07
N SER A 61 -6.72 -1.56 -0.47
CA SER A 61 -6.91 -1.40 -1.90
C SER A 61 -5.84 -0.47 -2.47
N TYR A 62 -5.22 -0.89 -3.57
CA TYR A 62 -4.11 -0.17 -4.19
C TYR A 62 -4.18 -0.23 -5.71
N ILE A 63 -3.52 0.72 -6.37
CA ILE A 63 -3.26 0.67 -7.81
C ILE A 63 -1.83 0.18 -8.02
N ASP A 64 -1.69 -0.78 -8.92
CA ASP A 64 -0.42 -1.11 -9.55
C ASP A 64 -0.37 -0.42 -10.91
N TRP A 65 0.42 0.64 -11.02
CA TRP A 65 0.50 1.45 -12.23
C TRP A 65 1.22 0.73 -13.37
N GLN A 66 2.04 -0.29 -13.08
CA GLN A 66 2.66 -1.13 -14.10
C GLN A 66 1.66 -2.11 -14.72
N LYS A 67 0.59 -2.46 -14.00
CA LYS A 67 -0.50 -3.33 -14.47
C LYS A 67 -1.75 -2.56 -14.92
N THR A 68 -1.65 -1.25 -15.07
CA THR A 68 -2.76 -0.39 -15.49
C THR A 68 -2.61 0.01 -16.95
N GLU A 69 -3.56 -0.40 -17.79
CA GLU A 69 -3.58 -0.04 -19.21
C GLU A 69 -4.22 1.34 -19.45
N ASN A 70 -5.24 1.70 -18.65
CA ASN A 70 -5.96 2.96 -18.75
C ASN A 70 -5.80 3.80 -17.47
N CYS A 71 -4.99 4.85 -17.54
CA CYS A 71 -4.73 5.73 -16.41
C CYS A 71 -5.96 6.54 -15.95
N GLN A 72 -6.99 6.70 -16.79
CA GLN A 72 -8.22 7.39 -16.41
C GLN A 72 -9.17 6.50 -15.61
N SER A 73 -8.99 5.18 -15.67
CA SER A 73 -9.79 4.20 -14.93
C SER A 73 -8.89 3.07 -14.45
N PRO A 74 -7.98 3.36 -13.49
CA PRO A 74 -6.99 2.40 -13.05
C PRO A 74 -7.65 1.21 -12.35
N LYS A 75 -7.05 0.03 -12.53
CA LYS A 75 -7.52 -1.19 -11.86
C LYS A 75 -7.14 -1.14 -10.38
N LEU A 76 -8.10 -1.43 -9.51
CA LEU A 76 -7.85 -1.64 -8.09
C LEU A 76 -7.53 -3.11 -7.81
N PHE A 77 -6.46 -3.30 -7.04
CA PHE A 77 -6.06 -4.57 -6.45
C PHE A 77 -6.30 -4.51 -4.95
N THR A 78 -6.41 -5.68 -4.32
CA THR A 78 -6.72 -5.77 -2.89
C THR A 78 -5.77 -6.75 -2.22
N SER A 79 -5.10 -6.29 -1.15
CA SER A 79 -4.40 -7.14 -0.19
C SER A 79 -5.30 -7.32 1.04
N LYS A 80 -5.60 -8.57 1.40
CA LYS A 80 -6.44 -8.88 2.56
C LYS A 80 -5.57 -9.23 3.76
N PHE A 81 -6.03 -8.79 4.93
CA PHE A 81 -5.49 -9.22 6.21
C PHE A 81 -6.06 -10.59 6.60
#